data_AF-A0AAE3KHC3-F1
#
_entry.id   AF-A0AAE3KHC3-F1
#
_cell.length_a   1.000
_cell.length_b   1.000
_cell.length_c   1.000
_cell.angle_alpha   90.00
_cell.angle_beta   90.00
_cell.angle_gamma   90.00
#
_symmetry.space_group_name_H-M   'P 1'
#
loop_
_entity.id
_entity.type
_entity.pdbx_description
1 polymer ?
#
loop_
_entity_poly.entity_id
_entity_poly.type
_entity_poly.pdbx_seq_one_letter_code
_entity_poly.pdbx_strand_id
1 'polypeptide(L)'
;MTRTTSRPRRRREQDPTPSGTEDPEVLLGHYRRMLLVRRFEERAGQEYTRARIGGYCHLNLGEEATVVGLMAALEPTDYVFTSYRDHGYALARGVDPGRVMAELFGRATGVSKGWGGSMHLFDVDTRLLGGYGIVGGQIPLATGAALAVAYRQGTEVVLCHMGDGATNIGAFHESLNLASLWRLPVVYVVVNNELGMGTPVERSSAEPELHRRAAAYRMTGERVDGNDVLAVRDAARRAVERARRGEPTLLETMSGRLRGHSVVDPARYRTPAERDRLAQADPVARLRGQLLAAGVLTEQAAEALDAEVGQVVEAATEFAEHSPHPEVDTLFDHTHATPVPGETRRLPADPLFPEDQ
;
A
#
# COMPACT_ATOMS: atom_id res chain seq x y z
N MET A 1 23.80 -45.95 -25.05
CA MET A 1 23.76 -44.93 -26.13
C MET A 1 22.34 -44.84 -26.66
N THR A 2 21.60 -43.81 -26.25
CA THR A 2 20.41 -43.30 -26.96
C THR A 2 20.11 -41.92 -26.37
N ARG A 3 20.54 -40.88 -27.08
CA ARG A 3 20.30 -39.46 -26.73
C ARG A 3 18.88 -39.10 -27.13
N THR A 4 18.03 -38.77 -26.17
CA THR A 4 16.71 -38.17 -26.43
C THR A 4 16.89 -36.66 -26.46
N THR A 5 16.82 -36.08 -27.66
CA THR A 5 16.88 -34.64 -27.90
C THR A 5 15.57 -33.99 -27.48
N SER A 6 15.60 -33.13 -26.47
CA SER A 6 14.44 -32.32 -26.08
C SER A 6 14.22 -31.21 -27.12
N ARG A 7 13.00 -31.14 -27.66
CA ARG A 7 12.56 -30.04 -28.52
C ARG A 7 12.42 -28.76 -27.69
N PRO A 8 12.79 -27.58 -28.21
CA PRO A 8 12.54 -26.33 -27.51
C PRO A 8 11.03 -26.06 -27.47
N ARG A 9 10.51 -25.77 -26.27
CA ARG A 9 9.15 -25.25 -26.08
C ARG A 9 9.02 -23.97 -26.90
N ARG A 10 8.09 -23.94 -27.86
CA ARG A 10 7.67 -22.72 -28.55
C ARG A 10 7.27 -21.70 -27.48
N ARG A 11 7.89 -20.51 -27.52
CA ARG A 11 7.38 -19.32 -26.83
C ARG A 11 5.91 -19.17 -27.26
N ARG A 12 4.98 -19.20 -26.30
CA ARG A 12 3.64 -18.66 -26.53
C ARG A 12 3.83 -17.23 -27.02
N GLU A 13 3.26 -16.93 -28.18
CA GLU A 13 3.02 -15.54 -28.60
C GLU A 13 2.31 -14.84 -27.44
N GLN A 14 2.77 -13.63 -27.12
CA GLN A 14 2.18 -12.81 -26.07
C GLN A 14 0.72 -12.56 -26.43
N ASP A 15 -0.19 -12.98 -25.57
CA ASP A 15 -1.59 -12.56 -25.65
C ASP A 15 -1.63 -11.02 -25.72
N PRO A 16 -2.52 -10.43 -26.54
CA PRO A 16 -2.61 -8.98 -26.66
C PRO A 16 -2.84 -8.37 -25.27
N THR A 17 -2.01 -7.37 -24.91
CA THR A 17 -2.17 -6.61 -23.68
C THR A 17 -3.60 -6.08 -23.58
N PRO A 18 -4.23 -6.13 -22.40
CA PRO A 18 -5.64 -5.74 -22.19
C PRO A 18 -5.94 -4.25 -22.48
N SER A 19 -4.94 -3.47 -22.88
CA SER A 19 -5.07 -2.06 -23.27
C SER A 19 -5.92 -1.83 -24.54
N GLY A 20 -6.20 -2.86 -25.34
CA GLY A 20 -6.93 -2.72 -26.60
C GLY A 20 -8.45 -2.50 -26.46
N THR A 21 -9.04 -2.71 -25.28
CA THR A 21 -10.51 -2.67 -25.07
C THR A 21 -10.96 -1.71 -23.97
N GLU A 22 -10.03 -1.09 -23.25
CA GLU A 22 -10.35 -0.18 -22.14
C GLU A 22 -10.61 1.25 -22.64
N ASP A 23 -11.49 1.97 -21.96
CA ASP A 23 -11.76 3.38 -22.26
C ASP A 23 -10.47 4.22 -22.10
N PRO A 24 -10.04 4.98 -23.13
CA PRO A 24 -8.91 5.90 -23.05
C PRO A 24 -8.93 6.81 -21.82
N GLU A 25 -10.09 7.31 -21.41
CA GLU A 25 -10.22 8.19 -20.24
C GLU A 25 -9.93 7.45 -18.93
N VAL A 26 -10.33 6.19 -18.84
CA VAL A 26 -10.03 5.33 -17.68
C VAL A 26 -8.52 5.11 -17.57
N LEU A 27 -7.85 4.83 -18.69
CA LEU A 27 -6.39 4.64 -18.73
C LEU A 27 -5.63 5.92 -18.35
N LEU A 28 -6.04 7.07 -18.88
CA LEU A 28 -5.48 8.38 -18.51
C LEU A 28 -5.70 8.69 -17.02
N GLY A 29 -6.88 8.36 -16.50
CA GLY A 29 -7.19 8.51 -15.08
C GLY A 29 -6.35 7.60 -14.17
N HIS A 30 -6.00 6.39 -14.62
CA HIS A 30 -5.05 5.53 -13.90
C HIS A 30 -3.63 6.08 -13.97
N TYR A 31 -3.18 6.51 -15.15
CA TYR A 31 -1.85 7.09 -15.33
C TYR A 31 -1.64 8.34 -14.47
N ARG A 32 -2.62 9.26 -14.45
CA ARG A 32 -2.59 10.46 -13.58
C ARG A 32 -2.48 10.10 -12.10
N ARG A 33 -3.24 9.11 -11.63
CA ARG A 33 -3.17 8.65 -10.23
C ARG A 33 -1.83 8.00 -9.89
N MET A 34 -1.27 7.21 -10.80
CA MET A 34 0.06 6.62 -10.63
C MET A 34 1.15 7.69 -10.60
N LEU A 35 1.05 8.73 -11.45
CA LEU A 35 1.94 9.89 -11.40
C LEU A 35 1.83 10.64 -10.06
N LEU A 36 0.61 10.84 -9.54
CA LEU A 36 0.43 11.48 -8.24
C LEU A 36 1.16 10.72 -7.13
N VAL A 37 0.98 9.39 -7.06
CA VAL A 37 1.72 8.57 -6.10
C VAL A 37 3.23 8.71 -6.33
N ARG A 38 3.72 8.54 -7.56
CA ARG A 38 5.15 8.67 -7.88
C ARG A 38 5.75 9.99 -7.42
N ARG A 39 5.14 11.12 -7.79
CA ARG A 39 5.67 12.45 -7.50
C ARG A 39 5.57 12.80 -6.02
N PHE A 40 4.50 12.39 -5.36
CA PHE A 40 4.35 12.54 -3.92
C PHE A 40 5.46 11.79 -3.17
N GLU A 41 5.70 10.53 -3.54
CA GLU A 41 6.70 9.67 -2.93
C GLU A 41 8.13 10.16 -3.16
N GLU A 42 8.44 10.64 -4.37
CA GLU A 42 9.73 11.27 -4.66
C GLU A 42 9.95 12.54 -3.83
N ARG A 43 8.92 13.38 -3.67
CA ARG A 43 8.98 14.56 -2.80
C ARG A 43 9.13 14.16 -1.33
N ALA A 44 8.38 13.18 -0.83
CA ALA A 44 8.52 12.67 0.52
C ALA A 44 9.95 12.19 0.80
N GLY A 45 10.59 11.49 -0.15
CA GLY A 45 12.00 11.10 -0.03
C GLY A 45 12.97 12.30 0.05
N GLN A 46 12.70 13.38 -0.69
CA GLN A 46 13.48 14.62 -0.64
C GLN A 46 13.32 15.33 0.71
N GLU A 47 12.08 15.47 1.18
CA GLU A 47 11.76 16.15 2.44
C GLU A 47 12.27 15.39 3.67
N TYR A 48 12.27 14.04 3.60
CA TYR A 48 12.95 13.22 4.59
C TYR A 48 14.45 13.51 4.65
N THR A 49 15.12 13.61 3.50
CA THR A 49 16.55 13.96 3.42
C THR A 49 16.84 15.36 3.95
N ARG A 50 15.85 16.27 3.88
CA ARG A 50 15.90 17.62 4.48
C ARG A 50 15.54 17.64 5.97
N ALA A 51 15.36 16.48 6.60
CA ALA A 51 14.96 16.31 8.00
C ALA A 51 13.62 16.98 8.37
N ARG A 52 12.71 17.13 7.40
CA ARG A 52 11.35 17.63 7.65
C ARG A 52 10.36 16.53 8.03
N ILE A 53 10.69 15.27 7.71
CA ILE A 53 9.93 14.09 8.11
C ILE A 53 10.71 13.37 9.21
N GLY A 54 10.06 13.17 10.37
CA GLY A 54 10.61 12.43 11.50
C GLY A 54 10.28 10.92 11.43
N GLY A 55 11.04 10.11 12.17
CA GLY A 55 10.79 8.67 12.27
C GLY A 55 11.24 7.89 11.02
N TYR A 56 10.55 6.79 10.71
CA TYR A 56 10.80 5.99 9.52
C TYR A 56 9.86 6.39 8.39
N CYS A 57 10.39 6.45 7.16
CA CYS A 57 9.61 6.75 5.95
C CYS A 57 9.77 5.64 4.91
N HIS A 58 8.65 5.06 4.49
CA HIS A 58 8.59 3.91 3.58
C HIS A 58 7.77 4.26 2.33
N LEU A 59 8.42 4.29 1.17
CA LEU A 59 7.83 4.84 -0.06
C LEU A 59 7.19 3.79 -0.97
N ASN A 60 6.02 4.04 -1.58
CA ASN A 60 5.42 3.16 -2.61
C ASN A 60 6.09 3.22 -4.00
N LEU A 61 7.36 3.64 -4.11
CA LEU A 61 8.08 3.72 -5.40
C LEU A 61 8.24 2.34 -6.05
N GLY A 62 7.59 2.13 -7.19
CA GLY A 62 7.49 0.85 -7.91
C GLY A 62 6.23 0.04 -7.59
N GLU A 63 5.37 0.54 -6.71
CA GLU A 63 4.11 -0.09 -6.31
C GLU A 63 2.89 0.68 -6.84
N GLU A 64 3.08 1.69 -7.69
CA GLU A 64 2.02 2.62 -8.10
C GLU A 64 0.87 1.92 -8.82
N ALA A 65 1.16 0.99 -9.73
CA ALA A 65 0.13 0.22 -10.42
C ALA A 65 -0.63 -0.70 -9.46
N THR A 66 0.05 -1.29 -8.48
CA THR A 66 -0.58 -2.10 -7.43
C THR A 66 -1.52 -1.24 -6.58
N VAL A 67 -1.03 -0.11 -6.06
CA VAL A 67 -1.81 0.85 -5.28
C VAL A 67 -3.07 1.28 -6.04
N VAL A 68 -2.90 1.83 -7.26
CA VAL A 68 -4.00 2.38 -8.04
C VAL A 68 -4.97 1.30 -8.51
N GLY A 69 -4.46 0.14 -8.92
CA GLY A 69 -5.28 -0.98 -9.38
C GLY A 69 -6.16 -1.54 -8.27
N LEU A 70 -5.59 -1.77 -7.07
CA LEU A 70 -6.34 -2.24 -5.91
C LEU A 70 -7.44 -1.25 -5.51
N MET A 71 -7.12 0.05 -5.43
CA MET A 71 -8.09 1.06 -5.01
C MET A 71 -9.20 1.28 -6.06
N ALA A 72 -8.89 1.12 -7.35
CA ALA A 72 -9.88 1.21 -8.42
C ALA A 72 -10.89 0.03 -8.48
N ALA A 73 -10.64 -1.04 -7.71
CA ALA A 73 -11.54 -2.18 -7.59
C ALA A 73 -12.51 -2.07 -6.40
N LEU A 74 -12.32 -1.09 -5.51
CA LEU A 74 -13.10 -0.91 -4.30
C LEU A 74 -14.18 0.15 -4.47
N GLU A 75 -15.29 -0.02 -3.76
CA GLU A 75 -16.28 1.03 -3.56
C GLU A 75 -15.82 2.01 -2.47
N PRO A 76 -16.33 3.26 -2.44
CA PRO A 76 -16.06 4.20 -1.34
C PRO A 76 -16.46 3.65 0.04
N THR A 77 -17.46 2.77 0.09
CA THR A 77 -17.95 2.15 1.34
C THR A 77 -17.05 1.02 1.86
N ASP A 78 -16.17 0.46 1.03
CA ASP A 78 -15.29 -0.64 1.44
C ASP A 78 -14.17 -0.12 2.36
N TYR A 79 -13.71 -0.98 3.27
CA TYR A 79 -12.68 -0.64 4.25
C TYR A 79 -11.30 -1.05 3.75
N VAL A 80 -10.29 -0.22 4.04
CA VAL A 80 -8.89 -0.49 3.65
C VAL A 80 -8.01 -0.53 4.90
N PHE A 81 -7.29 -1.64 5.05
CA PHE A 81 -6.23 -1.83 6.04
C PHE A 81 -4.91 -2.02 5.30
N THR A 82 -3.88 -1.32 5.76
CA THR A 82 -2.58 -1.25 5.09
C THR A 82 -1.44 -1.70 6.00
N SER A 83 -0.28 -1.93 5.41
CA SER A 83 1.00 -1.92 6.15
C SER A 83 1.50 -0.49 6.36
N TYR A 84 2.69 -0.30 6.93
CA TYR A 84 3.35 1.00 7.05
C TYR A 84 3.73 1.68 5.72
N ARG A 85 3.44 1.07 4.57
CA ARG A 85 3.69 1.64 3.23
C ARG A 85 2.37 2.05 2.59
N ASP A 86 1.79 3.12 3.12
CA ASP A 86 0.37 3.48 2.99
C ASP A 86 0.11 4.82 2.30
N HIS A 87 1.12 5.65 2.00
CA HIS A 87 0.91 6.99 1.44
C HIS A 87 0.17 6.93 0.11
N GLY A 88 0.62 6.06 -0.80
CA GLY A 88 -0.04 5.86 -2.08
C GLY A 88 -1.49 5.41 -1.94
N TYR A 89 -1.79 4.58 -0.93
CA TYR A 89 -3.15 4.09 -0.67
C TYR A 89 -4.04 5.22 -0.13
N ALA A 90 -3.53 6.07 0.75
CA ALA A 90 -4.26 7.25 1.23
C ALA A 90 -4.62 8.19 0.07
N LEU A 91 -3.65 8.51 -0.78
CA LEU A 91 -3.86 9.35 -1.97
C LEU A 91 -4.87 8.72 -2.94
N ALA A 92 -4.73 7.42 -3.22
CA ALA A 92 -5.62 6.71 -4.13
C ALA A 92 -7.03 6.48 -3.55
N ARG A 93 -7.21 6.56 -2.22
CA ARG A 93 -8.51 6.62 -1.53
C ARG A 93 -9.12 8.01 -1.49
N GLY A 94 -8.42 9.03 -2.00
CA GLY A 94 -8.93 10.39 -2.11
C GLY A 94 -8.66 11.25 -0.87
N VAL A 95 -7.75 10.82 0.02
CA VAL A 95 -7.28 11.68 1.10
C VAL A 95 -6.49 12.84 0.49
N ASP A 96 -6.76 14.06 0.99
CA ASP A 96 -6.11 15.28 0.50
C ASP A 96 -4.57 15.17 0.60
N PRO A 97 -3.82 15.39 -0.50
CA PRO A 97 -2.36 15.29 -0.49
C PRO A 97 -1.69 16.23 0.52
N GLY A 98 -2.25 17.42 0.77
CA GLY A 98 -1.76 18.35 1.78
C GLY A 98 -1.85 17.76 3.18
N ARG A 99 -3.00 17.18 3.55
CA ARG A 99 -3.17 16.47 4.83
C ARG A 99 -2.23 15.26 4.96
N VAL A 100 -1.99 14.52 3.87
CA VAL A 100 -1.01 13.40 3.90
C VAL A 100 0.40 13.94 4.16
N MET A 101 0.86 14.94 3.42
CA MET A 101 2.20 15.53 3.60
C MET A 101 2.36 16.17 4.98
N ALA A 102 1.31 16.84 5.49
CA ALA A 102 1.27 17.42 6.82
C ALA A 102 1.44 16.34 7.91
N GLU A 103 0.85 15.16 7.74
CA GLU A 103 1.05 14.03 8.66
C GLU A 103 2.50 13.56 8.66
N LEU A 104 3.10 13.40 7.48
CA LEU A 104 4.52 13.05 7.33
C LEU A 104 5.44 14.07 8.03
N PHE A 105 5.07 15.35 8.01
CA PHE A 105 5.81 16.44 8.65
C PHE A 105 5.53 16.56 10.17
N GLY A 106 4.65 15.72 10.73
CA GLY A 106 4.26 15.78 12.13
C GLY A 106 3.47 17.05 12.48
N ARG A 107 2.57 17.47 11.59
CA ARG A 107 1.74 18.68 11.74
C ARG A 107 0.34 18.36 12.22
N ALA A 108 -0.26 19.26 13.00
CA ALA A 108 -1.58 19.07 13.61
C ALA A 108 -2.72 18.93 12.57
N THR A 109 -2.51 19.44 11.36
CA THR A 109 -3.43 19.33 10.20
C THR A 109 -3.29 18.02 9.43
N GLY A 110 -2.36 17.16 9.84
CA GLY A 110 -2.20 15.82 9.30
C GLY A 110 -3.45 14.94 9.49
N VAL A 111 -3.54 13.87 8.70
CA VAL A 111 -4.69 12.95 8.72
C VAL A 111 -4.92 12.30 10.09
N SER A 112 -3.84 12.07 10.83
CA SER A 112 -3.79 11.55 12.21
C SER A 112 -3.25 12.62 13.18
N LYS A 113 -3.45 13.91 12.85
CA LYS A 113 -3.03 15.08 13.62
C LYS A 113 -1.52 15.22 13.84
N GLY A 114 -0.70 14.58 13.02
CA GLY A 114 0.76 14.61 13.11
C GLY A 114 1.35 13.64 14.12
N TRP A 115 0.52 12.77 14.71
CA TRP A 115 0.93 11.80 15.73
C TRP A 115 1.34 10.46 15.14
N GLY A 116 0.78 10.13 13.97
CA GLY A 116 1.04 8.87 13.29
C GLY A 116 2.31 8.93 12.45
N GLY A 117 2.60 10.08 11.85
CA GLY A 117 3.72 10.22 10.93
C GLY A 117 3.58 9.30 9.71
N SER A 118 4.72 8.97 9.12
CA SER A 118 4.77 8.28 7.82
C SER A 118 4.29 6.81 7.83
N MET A 119 4.07 6.18 8.99
CA MET A 119 3.70 4.75 9.04
C MET A 119 2.27 4.49 9.54
N HIS A 120 1.52 5.54 9.90
CA HIS A 120 0.27 5.43 10.65
C HIS A 120 -0.82 6.39 10.11
N LEU A 121 -1.01 6.43 8.79
CA LEU A 121 -2.09 7.21 8.20
C LEU A 121 -3.44 6.56 8.52
N PHE A 122 -4.40 7.35 9.00
CA PHE A 122 -5.73 6.84 9.35
C PHE A 122 -6.77 7.90 9.03
N ASP A 123 -7.81 7.53 8.28
CA ASP A 123 -8.88 8.45 7.90
C ASP A 123 -10.22 7.69 7.81
N VAL A 124 -11.11 8.01 8.75
CA VAL A 124 -12.41 7.34 8.90
C VAL A 124 -13.33 7.64 7.72
N ASP A 125 -13.27 8.87 7.20
CA ASP A 125 -14.16 9.35 6.15
C ASP A 125 -13.93 8.59 4.83
N THR A 126 -12.67 8.37 4.48
CA THR A 126 -12.27 7.54 3.32
C THR A 126 -12.20 6.05 3.64
N ARG A 127 -12.50 5.65 4.88
CA ARG A 127 -12.43 4.27 5.39
C ARG A 127 -11.04 3.63 5.23
N LEU A 128 -10.00 4.46 5.24
CA LEU A 128 -8.63 4.04 5.38
C LEU A 128 -8.35 3.84 6.87
N LEU A 129 -8.58 2.62 7.35
CA LEU A 129 -8.43 2.27 8.76
C LEU A 129 -7.04 1.73 9.07
N GLY A 130 -6.00 2.27 8.44
CA GLY A 130 -4.66 1.80 8.70
C GLY A 130 -3.54 2.51 7.98
N GLY A 131 -2.50 2.72 8.79
CA GLY A 131 -1.08 2.52 8.56
C GLY A 131 -0.56 1.75 9.77
N TYR A 132 0.02 0.57 9.57
CA TYR A 132 0.45 -0.29 10.68
C TYR A 132 1.96 -0.56 10.64
N GLY A 133 2.68 0.09 11.56
CA GLY A 133 4.12 -0.11 11.79
C GLY A 133 4.50 -1.51 12.30
N ILE A 134 3.62 -2.16 13.06
CA ILE A 134 3.82 -3.55 13.49
C ILE A 134 3.52 -4.49 12.32
N VAL A 135 4.53 -5.25 11.91
CA VAL A 135 4.41 -6.17 10.76
C VAL A 135 3.26 -7.16 10.98
N GLY A 136 2.24 -7.04 10.14
CA GLY A 136 1.04 -7.88 10.15
C GLY A 136 0.05 -7.59 11.29
N GLY A 137 0.26 -6.51 12.06
CA GLY A 137 -0.67 -6.08 13.11
C GLY A 137 -2.06 -5.70 12.58
N GLN A 138 -2.15 -5.30 11.31
CA GLN A 138 -3.41 -4.99 10.65
C GLN A 138 -4.26 -6.22 10.33
N ILE A 139 -3.66 -7.41 10.20
CA ILE A 139 -4.35 -8.59 9.64
C ILE A 139 -5.48 -9.07 10.55
N PRO A 140 -5.27 -9.25 11.88
CA PRO A 140 -6.37 -9.59 12.78
C PRO A 140 -7.45 -8.52 12.87
N LEU A 141 -7.05 -7.24 12.80
CA LEU A 141 -7.98 -6.11 12.86
C LEU A 141 -8.87 -6.03 11.63
N ALA A 142 -8.31 -6.22 10.44
CA ALA A 142 -9.06 -6.34 9.21
C ALA A 142 -10.01 -7.55 9.23
N THR A 143 -9.57 -8.68 9.79
CA THR A 143 -10.42 -9.87 9.99
C THR A 143 -11.60 -9.56 10.91
N GLY A 144 -11.35 -8.86 12.02
CA GLY A 144 -12.38 -8.40 12.95
C GLY A 144 -13.36 -7.41 12.31
N ALA A 145 -12.88 -6.48 11.48
CA ALA A 145 -13.73 -5.58 10.72
C ALA A 145 -14.62 -6.35 9.73
N ALA A 146 -14.08 -7.36 9.04
CA ALA A 146 -14.84 -8.19 8.13
C ALA A 146 -15.88 -9.04 8.87
N LEU A 147 -15.56 -9.53 10.07
CA LEU A 147 -16.52 -10.16 10.98
C LEU A 147 -17.65 -9.19 11.35
N ALA A 148 -17.33 -7.93 11.68
CA ALA A 148 -18.34 -6.94 11.99
C ALA A 148 -19.27 -6.65 10.81
N VAL A 149 -18.73 -6.59 9.59
CA VAL A 149 -19.53 -6.46 8.35
C VAL A 149 -20.45 -7.66 8.17
N ALA A 150 -19.93 -8.89 8.28
CA ALA A 150 -20.74 -10.11 8.16
C ALA A 150 -21.83 -10.19 9.24
N TYR A 151 -21.48 -9.85 10.49
CA TYR A 151 -22.38 -9.90 11.64
C TYR A 151 -23.57 -8.96 11.48
N ARG A 152 -23.35 -7.76 10.92
CA ARG A 152 -24.41 -6.78 10.65
C ARG A 152 -25.12 -6.99 9.30
N GLN A 153 -24.79 -8.07 8.57
CA GLN A 153 -25.32 -8.34 7.23
C GLN A 153 -25.03 -7.20 6.23
N GLY A 154 -23.87 -6.55 6.39
CA GLY A 154 -23.42 -5.48 5.50
C GLY A 154 -22.95 -6.02 4.14
N THR A 155 -22.93 -5.13 3.14
CA THR A 155 -22.48 -5.46 1.78
C THR A 155 -21.03 -5.07 1.54
N GLU A 156 -20.39 -4.36 2.46
CA GLU A 156 -19.02 -3.84 2.32
C GLU A 156 -17.98 -4.97 2.26
N VAL A 157 -16.82 -4.66 1.68
CA VAL A 157 -15.65 -5.54 1.68
C VAL A 157 -14.54 -4.90 2.51
N VAL A 158 -13.74 -5.74 3.15
CA VAL A 158 -12.48 -5.33 3.78
C VAL A 158 -11.32 -5.76 2.91
N LEU A 159 -10.51 -4.80 2.45
CA LEU A 159 -9.24 -5.07 1.80
C LEU A 159 -8.11 -4.90 2.82
N CYS A 160 -7.29 -5.93 2.99
CA CYS A 160 -6.15 -5.91 3.90
C CYS A 160 -4.87 -6.18 3.12
N HIS A 161 -4.08 -5.15 2.84
CA HIS A 161 -2.79 -5.35 2.20
C HIS A 161 -1.65 -5.55 3.21
N MET A 162 -0.65 -6.31 2.81
CA MET A 162 0.56 -6.59 3.58
C MET A 162 1.75 -6.89 2.66
N GLY A 163 2.98 -6.77 3.17
CA GLY A 163 4.17 -7.25 2.46
C GLY A 163 4.35 -8.76 2.56
N ASP A 164 5.18 -9.33 1.69
CA ASP A 164 5.53 -10.76 1.67
C ASP A 164 6.02 -11.29 3.03
N GLY A 165 6.90 -10.54 3.72
CA GLY A 165 7.42 -10.94 5.04
C GLY A 165 6.35 -11.08 6.13
N ALA A 166 5.22 -10.38 6.02
CA ALA A 166 4.12 -10.49 6.99
C ALA A 166 3.40 -11.85 6.91
N THR A 167 3.54 -12.57 5.80
CA THR A 167 2.88 -13.88 5.63
C THR A 167 3.46 -14.99 6.51
N ASN A 168 4.57 -14.73 7.21
CA ASN A 168 5.27 -15.72 8.04
C ASN A 168 4.94 -15.61 9.54
N ILE A 169 4.02 -14.73 9.94
CA ILE A 169 3.62 -14.58 11.35
C ILE A 169 2.38 -15.44 11.66
N GLY A 170 2.23 -15.90 12.90
CA GLY A 170 1.08 -16.72 13.33
C GLY A 170 -0.28 -16.05 13.04
N ALA A 171 -0.38 -14.75 13.30
CA ALA A 171 -1.59 -13.95 13.05
C ALA A 171 -2.08 -14.00 11.60
N PHE A 172 -1.19 -14.16 10.60
CA PHE A 172 -1.60 -14.37 9.20
C PHE A 172 -2.38 -15.68 9.06
N HIS A 173 -1.84 -16.78 9.58
CA HIS A 173 -2.44 -18.11 9.47
C HIS A 173 -3.79 -18.18 10.21
N GLU A 174 -3.84 -17.64 11.43
CA GLU A 174 -5.06 -17.58 12.24
C GLU A 174 -6.17 -16.78 11.54
N SER A 175 -5.83 -15.61 10.99
CA SER A 175 -6.77 -14.71 10.31
C SER A 175 -7.36 -15.33 9.04
N LEU A 176 -6.53 -15.95 8.21
CA LEU A 176 -7.00 -16.62 6.98
C LEU A 176 -7.91 -17.82 7.32
N ASN A 177 -7.56 -18.59 8.35
CA ASN A 177 -8.40 -19.70 8.81
C ASN A 177 -9.78 -19.21 9.31
N LEU A 178 -9.81 -18.18 10.16
CA LEU A 178 -11.07 -17.61 10.67
C LEU A 178 -11.91 -16.99 9.56
N ALA A 179 -11.28 -16.27 8.63
CA ALA A 179 -11.98 -15.68 7.49
C ALA A 179 -12.70 -16.74 6.64
N SER A 180 -12.02 -17.85 6.33
CA SER A 180 -12.64 -18.97 5.61
C SER A 180 -13.74 -19.66 6.42
N LEU A 181 -13.48 -19.93 7.71
CA LEU A 181 -14.43 -20.61 8.60
C LEU A 181 -15.75 -19.84 8.72
N TRP A 182 -15.66 -18.51 8.84
CA TRP A 182 -16.81 -17.64 9.03
C TRP A 182 -17.32 -16.99 7.74
N ARG A 183 -16.74 -17.33 6.59
CA ARG A 183 -17.15 -16.82 5.27
C ARG A 183 -17.12 -15.29 5.22
N LEU A 184 -16.03 -14.69 5.72
CA LEU A 184 -15.93 -13.24 5.89
C LEU A 184 -15.70 -12.51 4.55
N PRO A 185 -16.24 -11.28 4.39
CA PRO A 185 -16.06 -10.45 3.20
C PRO A 185 -14.71 -9.73 3.21
N VAL A 186 -13.62 -10.49 3.12
CA VAL A 186 -12.24 -9.97 3.18
C VAL A 186 -11.39 -10.43 2.00
N VAL A 187 -10.61 -9.49 1.47
CA VAL A 187 -9.54 -9.74 0.49
C VAL A 187 -8.20 -9.45 1.17
N TYR A 188 -7.40 -10.50 1.38
CA TYR A 188 -6.02 -10.36 1.82
C TYR A 188 -5.13 -10.16 0.60
N VAL A 189 -4.37 -9.07 0.57
CA VAL A 189 -3.47 -8.75 -0.54
C VAL A 189 -2.03 -8.79 -0.06
N VAL A 190 -1.21 -9.65 -0.67
CA VAL A 190 0.22 -9.70 -0.46
C VAL A 190 0.90 -8.90 -1.58
N VAL A 191 1.41 -7.73 -1.25
CA VAL A 191 2.28 -6.93 -2.12
C VAL A 191 3.67 -7.54 -2.03
N ASN A 192 3.94 -8.47 -2.93
CA ASN A 192 5.18 -9.22 -2.96
C ASN A 192 6.23 -8.45 -3.77
N ASN A 193 7.14 -7.79 -3.06
CA ASN A 193 8.32 -7.13 -3.64
C ASN A 193 9.59 -8.00 -3.56
N GLU A 194 9.39 -9.30 -3.35
CA GLU A 194 10.38 -10.37 -3.26
C GLU A 194 11.30 -10.26 -2.02
N LEU A 195 11.10 -9.28 -1.13
CA LEU A 195 12.04 -8.95 -0.06
C LEU A 195 11.38 -8.47 1.26
N GLY A 196 11.51 -9.29 2.30
CA GLY A 196 11.34 -8.88 3.69
C GLY A 196 12.52 -8.04 4.17
N MET A 197 12.45 -6.71 4.00
CA MET A 197 13.56 -5.76 4.11
C MET A 197 14.67 -6.09 3.11
N GLY A 198 15.53 -7.05 3.44
CA GLY A 198 16.60 -7.59 2.59
C GLY A 198 16.66 -9.13 2.56
N THR A 199 15.69 -9.82 3.15
CA THR A 199 15.60 -11.28 3.12
C THR A 199 14.69 -11.73 1.97
N PRO A 200 15.20 -12.48 0.98
CA PRO A 200 14.39 -13.05 -0.10
C PRO A 200 13.24 -13.93 0.39
N VAL A 201 12.13 -13.92 -0.33
CA VAL A 201 10.96 -14.76 -0.03
C VAL A 201 11.34 -16.24 0.03
N GLU A 202 12.16 -16.74 -0.88
CA GLU A 202 12.62 -18.14 -0.94
C GLU A 202 13.45 -18.55 0.29
N ARG A 203 13.99 -17.57 1.02
CA ARG A 203 14.78 -17.81 2.25
C ARG A 203 13.96 -17.68 3.53
N SER A 204 12.75 -17.13 3.44
CA SER A 204 11.87 -16.89 4.58
C SER A 204 10.56 -17.66 4.51
N SER A 205 10.25 -18.26 3.35
CA SER A 205 9.01 -18.97 3.07
C SER A 205 9.27 -20.38 2.53
N ALA A 206 8.64 -21.37 3.14
CA ALA A 206 8.68 -22.75 2.63
C ALA A 206 7.87 -22.93 1.32
N GLU A 207 6.86 -22.09 1.10
CA GLU A 207 6.11 -21.99 -0.16
C GLU A 207 6.25 -20.56 -0.69
N PRO A 208 7.25 -20.28 -1.55
CA PRO A 208 7.54 -18.93 -2.03
C PRO A 208 6.47 -18.39 -3.01
N GLU A 209 5.61 -19.25 -3.54
CA GLU A 209 4.43 -18.82 -4.28
C GLU A 209 3.28 -18.49 -3.32
N LEU A 210 3.32 -17.29 -2.72
CA LEU A 210 2.53 -16.95 -1.53
C LEU A 210 1.02 -17.08 -1.73
N HIS A 211 0.49 -16.83 -2.95
CA HIS A 211 -0.92 -17.08 -3.26
C HIS A 211 -1.34 -18.54 -3.03
N ARG A 212 -0.44 -19.53 -3.20
CA ARG A 212 -0.76 -20.96 -3.02
C ARG A 212 -1.06 -21.31 -1.57
N ARG A 213 -0.58 -20.51 -0.62
CA ARG A 213 -0.87 -20.70 0.81
C ARG A 213 -2.36 -20.61 1.11
N ALA A 214 -3.16 -19.97 0.25
CA ALA A 214 -4.62 -19.95 0.32
C ALA A 214 -5.25 -21.35 0.36
N ALA A 215 -4.62 -22.33 -0.31
CA ALA A 215 -5.12 -23.70 -0.41
C ALA A 215 -5.25 -24.38 0.96
N ALA A 216 -4.38 -24.04 1.93
CA ALA A 216 -4.45 -24.57 3.28
C ALA A 216 -5.77 -24.20 4.01
N TYR A 217 -6.44 -23.14 3.57
CA TYR A 217 -7.67 -22.61 4.20
C TYR A 217 -8.90 -22.74 3.31
N ARG A 218 -8.83 -23.54 2.24
CA ARG A 218 -9.90 -23.64 1.21
C ARG A 218 -10.26 -22.26 0.63
N MET A 219 -9.28 -21.37 0.57
CA MET A 219 -9.42 -20.01 0.06
C MET A 219 -8.90 -19.96 -1.38
N THR A 220 -9.52 -19.14 -2.23
CA THR A 220 -8.98 -18.91 -3.57
C THR A 220 -7.71 -18.06 -3.48
N GLY A 221 -6.62 -18.57 -4.04
CA GLY A 221 -5.34 -17.87 -4.21
C GLY A 221 -5.14 -17.46 -5.66
N GLU A 222 -4.76 -16.20 -5.90
CA GLU A 222 -4.46 -15.68 -7.24
C GLU A 222 -3.18 -14.85 -7.22
N ARG A 223 -2.35 -14.94 -8.26
CA ARG A 223 -1.16 -14.10 -8.44
C ARG A 223 -1.32 -13.25 -9.70
N VAL A 224 -0.91 -11.99 -9.61
CA VAL A 224 -1.00 -11.02 -10.71
C VAL A 224 0.30 -10.22 -10.85
N ASP A 225 0.57 -9.74 -12.07
CA ASP A 225 1.63 -8.76 -12.34
C ASP A 225 1.26 -7.42 -11.69
N GLY A 226 1.96 -7.05 -10.61
CA GLY A 226 1.72 -5.83 -9.85
C GLY A 226 2.14 -4.54 -10.58
N ASN A 227 2.85 -4.67 -11.71
CA ASN A 227 3.26 -3.53 -12.54
C ASN A 227 2.25 -3.20 -13.65
N ASP A 228 1.15 -3.95 -13.73
CA ASP A 228 0.08 -3.73 -14.71
C ASP A 228 -1.21 -3.32 -13.99
N VAL A 229 -1.56 -2.03 -14.06
CA VAL A 229 -2.67 -1.46 -13.29
C VAL A 229 -4.02 -2.10 -13.63
N LEU A 230 -4.23 -2.49 -14.89
CA LEU A 230 -5.47 -3.14 -15.31
C LEU A 230 -5.52 -4.58 -14.82
N ALA A 231 -4.40 -5.31 -14.92
CA ALA A 231 -4.34 -6.67 -14.40
C ALA A 231 -4.63 -6.71 -12.89
N VAL A 232 -4.02 -5.80 -12.12
CA VAL A 232 -4.27 -5.67 -10.67
C VAL A 232 -5.73 -5.34 -10.41
N ARG A 233 -6.29 -4.32 -11.08
CA ARG A 233 -7.68 -3.90 -10.92
C ARG A 233 -8.65 -5.05 -11.19
N ASP A 234 -8.46 -5.78 -12.28
CA ASP A 234 -9.38 -6.83 -12.69
C ASP A 234 -9.28 -8.05 -11.77
N ALA A 235 -8.08 -8.40 -11.30
CA ALA A 235 -7.89 -9.43 -10.27
C ALA A 235 -8.53 -9.03 -8.94
N ALA A 236 -8.34 -7.78 -8.53
CA ALA A 236 -8.95 -7.24 -7.31
C ALA A 236 -10.48 -7.20 -7.41
N ARG A 237 -11.06 -6.82 -8.56
CA ARG A 237 -12.53 -6.85 -8.78
C ARG A 237 -13.08 -8.26 -8.60
N ARG A 238 -12.46 -9.27 -9.22
CA ARG A 238 -12.85 -10.69 -9.02
C ARG A 238 -12.74 -11.12 -7.56
N ALA A 239 -11.73 -10.65 -6.83
CA ALA A 239 -11.54 -10.95 -5.42
C ALA A 239 -12.60 -10.27 -4.53
N VAL A 240 -12.91 -8.99 -4.81
CA VAL A 240 -13.95 -8.21 -4.13
C VAL A 240 -15.33 -8.84 -4.36
N GLU A 241 -15.65 -9.21 -5.60
CA GLU A 241 -16.91 -9.90 -5.93
C GLU A 241 -17.07 -11.23 -5.18
N ARG A 242 -15.98 -12.02 -5.06
CA ARG A 242 -15.95 -13.23 -4.21
C ARG A 242 -16.18 -12.89 -2.75
N ALA A 243 -15.45 -11.90 -2.22
CA ALA A 243 -15.59 -11.48 -0.84
C ALA A 243 -17.03 -11.05 -0.51
N ARG A 244 -17.70 -10.30 -1.39
CA ARG A 244 -19.12 -9.93 -1.22
C ARG A 244 -20.07 -11.12 -1.13
N ARG A 245 -19.70 -12.29 -1.67
CA ARG A 245 -20.46 -13.56 -1.54
C ARG A 245 -20.05 -14.41 -0.32
N GLY A 246 -19.19 -13.87 0.55
CA GLY A 246 -18.63 -14.59 1.69
C GLY A 246 -17.56 -15.62 1.29
N GLU A 247 -16.85 -15.37 0.20
CA GLU A 247 -15.72 -16.18 -0.26
C GLU A 247 -14.43 -15.33 -0.13
N PRO A 248 -13.71 -15.42 1.00
CA PRO A 248 -12.47 -14.65 1.18
C PRO A 248 -11.42 -15.07 0.14
N THR A 249 -10.46 -14.17 -0.12
CA THR A 249 -9.45 -14.36 -1.16
C THR A 249 -8.06 -13.94 -0.68
N LEU A 250 -7.04 -14.68 -1.11
CA LEU A 250 -5.64 -14.27 -1.02
C LEU A 250 -5.15 -13.87 -2.42
N LEU A 251 -4.87 -12.59 -2.62
CA LEU A 251 -4.33 -12.04 -3.86
C LEU A 251 -2.85 -11.70 -3.66
N GLU A 252 -1.97 -12.17 -4.53
CA GLU A 252 -0.55 -11.84 -4.53
C GLU A 252 -0.23 -10.94 -5.72
N THR A 253 0.12 -9.68 -5.46
CA THR A 253 0.54 -8.71 -6.47
C THR A 253 2.06 -8.65 -6.51
N MET A 254 2.67 -9.04 -7.63
CA MET A 254 4.13 -9.02 -7.79
C MET A 254 4.60 -7.60 -8.15
N SER A 255 5.08 -6.82 -7.19
CA SER A 255 5.41 -5.40 -7.37
C SER A 255 6.79 -5.08 -6.82
N GLY A 256 7.72 -4.69 -7.67
CA GLY A 256 9.11 -4.46 -7.28
C GLY A 256 9.32 -3.08 -6.64
N ARG A 257 10.11 -3.01 -5.55
CA ARG A 257 10.41 -1.73 -4.89
C ARG A 257 11.63 -1.04 -5.52
N LEU A 258 11.45 0.14 -6.14
CA LEU A 258 12.51 0.89 -6.84
C LEU A 258 13.58 1.50 -5.92
N ARG A 259 13.32 1.57 -4.61
CA ARG A 259 14.24 2.05 -3.57
C ARG A 259 14.47 0.99 -2.50
N GLY A 260 15.33 1.30 -1.51
CA GLY A 260 15.51 0.47 -0.32
C GLY A 260 14.25 0.36 0.53
N HIS A 261 14.31 -0.42 1.60
CA HIS A 261 13.19 -0.74 2.48
C HIS A 261 12.49 0.51 3.00
N SER A 262 13.28 1.44 3.53
CA SER A 262 12.91 2.80 3.91
C SER A 262 13.87 3.78 3.23
N VAL A 263 13.62 5.09 3.36
CA VAL A 263 14.49 6.13 2.76
C VAL A 263 15.96 5.99 3.20
N VAL A 264 16.23 5.49 4.40
CA VAL A 264 17.60 5.30 4.94
C VAL A 264 18.26 3.99 4.54
N ASP A 265 17.54 3.06 3.91
CA ASP A 265 18.12 1.77 3.51
C ASP A 265 18.86 1.90 2.16
N PRO A 266 20.19 1.68 2.13
CA PRO A 266 20.98 1.76 0.89
C PRO A 266 20.76 0.58 -0.08
N ALA A 267 19.93 -0.41 0.27
CA ALA A 267 19.62 -1.58 -0.56
C ALA A 267 20.85 -2.42 -0.99
N ARG A 268 21.85 -2.55 -0.10
CA ARG A 268 23.12 -3.25 -0.39
C ARG A 268 22.98 -4.75 -0.69
N TYR A 269 21.83 -5.33 -0.37
CA TYR A 269 21.50 -6.73 -0.67
C TYR A 269 21.11 -6.95 -2.15
N ARG A 270 20.95 -5.89 -2.96
CA ARG A 270 20.62 -6.01 -4.39
C ARG A 270 21.85 -5.95 -5.28
N THR A 271 21.91 -6.86 -6.23
CA THR A 271 22.86 -6.87 -7.34
C THR A 271 22.54 -5.75 -8.35
N PRO A 272 23.51 -5.33 -9.18
CA PRO A 272 23.25 -4.41 -10.29
C PRO A 272 22.16 -4.91 -11.25
N ALA A 273 22.18 -6.20 -11.60
CA ALA A 273 21.20 -6.80 -12.51
C ALA A 273 19.76 -6.72 -11.96
N GLU A 274 19.57 -6.92 -10.65
CA GLU A 274 18.25 -6.75 -10.03
C GLU A 274 17.78 -5.29 -10.07
N ARG A 275 18.68 -4.33 -9.87
CA ARG A 275 18.35 -2.90 -9.99
C ARG A 275 17.93 -2.53 -11.41
N ASP A 276 18.64 -3.02 -12.41
CA ASP A 276 18.32 -2.76 -13.82
C ASP A 276 16.97 -3.40 -14.19
N ARG A 277 16.71 -4.63 -13.73
CA ARG A 277 15.42 -5.31 -13.92
C ARG A 277 14.26 -4.52 -13.30
N LEU A 278 14.44 -4.01 -12.08
CA LEU A 278 13.43 -3.18 -11.41
C LEU A 278 13.18 -1.87 -12.17
N ALA A 279 14.23 -1.20 -12.63
CA ALA A 279 14.12 0.03 -13.41
C ALA A 279 13.38 -0.19 -14.75
N GLN A 280 13.64 -1.31 -15.43
CA GLN A 280 12.94 -1.68 -16.66
C GLN A 280 11.48 -2.07 -16.43
N ALA A 281 11.12 -2.46 -15.21
CA ALA A 281 9.77 -2.87 -14.82
C ALA A 281 8.95 -1.71 -14.21
N ASP A 282 9.42 -0.47 -14.29
CA ASP A 282 8.71 0.70 -13.72
C ASP A 282 7.28 0.79 -14.27
N PRO A 283 6.25 0.68 -13.41
CA PRO A 283 4.86 0.64 -13.83
C PRO A 283 4.38 1.96 -14.46
N VAL A 284 4.90 3.10 -14.01
CA VAL A 284 4.55 4.42 -14.56
C VAL A 284 5.10 4.57 -15.97
N ALA A 285 6.37 4.19 -16.16
CA ALA A 285 7.01 4.22 -17.48
C ALA A 285 6.33 3.23 -18.45
N ARG A 286 5.97 2.03 -17.96
CA ARG A 286 5.26 1.01 -18.75
C ARG A 286 3.92 1.54 -19.26
N LEU A 287 3.06 2.07 -18.39
CA LEU A 287 1.75 2.58 -18.80
C LEU A 287 1.88 3.80 -19.73
N ARG A 288 2.82 4.72 -19.47
CA ARG A 288 3.12 5.84 -20.37
C ARG A 288 3.46 5.36 -21.78
N GLY A 289 4.36 4.39 -21.90
CA GLY A 289 4.77 3.82 -23.18
C GLY A 289 3.61 3.16 -23.93
N GLN A 290 2.76 2.43 -23.22
CA GLN A 290 1.54 1.83 -23.79
C GLN A 290 0.57 2.89 -24.32
N LEU A 291 0.34 3.96 -23.55
CA LEU A 291 -0.56 5.05 -23.93
C LEU A 291 -0.07 5.83 -25.16
N LEU A 292 1.23 6.09 -25.25
CA LEU A 292 1.86 6.74 -26.41
C LEU A 292 1.77 5.87 -27.65
N ALA A 293 2.08 4.58 -27.52
CA ALA A 293 2.00 3.62 -28.63
C ALA A 293 0.56 3.44 -29.14
N ALA A 294 -0.43 3.56 -28.26
CA ALA A 294 -1.85 3.50 -28.60
C ALA A 294 -2.42 4.83 -29.15
N GLY A 295 -1.64 5.92 -29.15
CA GLY A 295 -2.11 7.24 -29.56
C GLY A 295 -3.13 7.89 -28.61
N VAL A 296 -3.28 7.34 -27.40
CA VAL A 296 -4.17 7.88 -26.34
C VAL A 296 -3.51 9.06 -25.62
N LEU A 297 -2.18 9.05 -25.52
CA LEU A 297 -1.38 10.10 -24.92
C LEU A 297 -0.39 10.63 -25.94
N THR A 298 -0.13 11.93 -25.92
CA THR A 298 0.98 12.56 -26.66
C THR A 298 2.10 12.92 -25.70
N GLU A 299 3.32 13.10 -26.21
CA GLU A 299 4.46 13.55 -25.39
C GLU A 299 4.14 14.88 -24.68
N GLN A 300 3.56 15.84 -25.40
CA GLN A 300 3.15 17.13 -24.84
C GLN A 300 2.09 16.99 -23.74
N ALA A 301 1.09 16.11 -23.93
CA ALA A 301 0.08 15.86 -22.89
C ALA A 301 0.67 15.14 -21.68
N ALA A 302 1.63 14.24 -21.87
CA ALA A 302 2.32 13.56 -20.79
C ALA A 302 3.13 14.54 -19.92
N GLU A 303 3.84 15.47 -20.56
CA GLU A 303 4.58 16.54 -19.86
C GLU A 303 3.65 17.49 -19.12
N ALA A 304 2.52 17.87 -19.74
CA ALA A 304 1.52 18.72 -19.09
C ALA A 304 0.91 18.06 -17.85
N LEU A 305 0.56 16.76 -17.93
CA LEU A 305 0.05 16.00 -16.78
C LEU A 305 1.08 15.88 -15.66
N ASP A 306 2.36 15.66 -16.01
CA ASP A 306 3.44 15.59 -15.02
C ASP A 306 3.63 16.92 -14.30
N ALA A 307 3.61 18.04 -15.04
CA ALA A 307 3.71 19.38 -14.47
C ALA A 307 2.51 19.72 -13.57
N GLU A 308 1.30 19.36 -13.98
CA GLU A 308 0.08 19.55 -13.19
C GLU A 308 0.14 18.77 -11.87
N VAL A 309 0.50 17.49 -11.92
CA VAL A 309 0.69 16.67 -10.72
C VAL A 309 1.82 17.24 -9.85
N GLY A 310 2.90 17.72 -10.46
CA GLY A 310 3.99 18.40 -9.74
C GLY A 310 3.51 19.62 -8.96
N GLN A 311 2.61 20.42 -9.51
CA GLN A 311 1.99 21.56 -8.81
C GLN A 311 1.14 21.11 -7.63
N VAL A 312 0.38 20.01 -7.75
CA VAL A 312 -0.39 19.44 -6.63
C VAL A 312 0.54 19.03 -5.48
N VAL A 313 1.65 18.37 -5.77
CA VAL A 313 2.63 17.92 -4.76
C VAL A 313 3.39 19.09 -4.14
N GLU A 314 3.70 20.13 -4.91
CA GLU A 314 4.30 21.36 -4.38
C GLU A 314 3.33 22.06 -3.42
N ALA A 315 2.07 22.23 -3.81
CA ALA A 315 1.04 22.83 -2.96
C ALA A 315 0.82 22.01 -1.67
N ALA A 316 0.86 20.68 -1.75
CA ALA A 316 0.79 19.82 -0.57
C ALA A 316 1.98 20.02 0.39
N THR A 317 3.17 20.22 -0.18
CA THR A 317 4.39 20.50 0.58
C THR A 317 4.31 21.87 1.25
N GLU A 318 3.90 22.90 0.51
CA GLU A 318 3.69 24.25 1.04
C GLU A 318 2.63 24.27 2.15
N PHE A 319 1.52 23.55 1.97
CA PHE A 319 0.51 23.39 3.00
C PHE A 319 1.07 22.77 4.28
N ALA A 320 1.88 21.70 4.15
CA ALA A 320 2.52 21.05 5.30
C ALA A 320 3.55 21.96 5.99
N GLU A 321 4.32 22.74 5.24
CA GLU A 321 5.30 23.69 5.79
C GLU A 321 4.64 24.81 6.62
N HIS A 322 3.50 25.32 6.15
CA HIS A 322 2.76 26.39 6.84
C HIS A 322 1.78 25.88 7.89
N SER A 323 1.63 24.56 8.02
CA SER A 323 0.76 23.97 9.03
C SER A 323 1.38 24.01 10.43
N PRO A 324 0.57 24.23 11.48
CA PRO A 324 1.07 24.28 12.85
C PRO A 324 1.59 22.92 13.31
N HIS A 325 2.59 22.94 14.21
CA HIS A 325 2.94 21.76 14.99
C HIS A 325 1.82 21.45 16.01
N PRO A 326 1.67 20.19 16.46
CA PRO A 326 0.84 19.87 17.61
C PRO A 326 1.32 20.62 18.86
N GLU A 327 0.38 21.11 19.67
CA GLU A 327 0.68 21.74 20.96
C GLU A 327 1.08 20.68 22.00
N VAL A 328 2.02 21.01 22.89
CA VAL A 328 2.56 20.05 23.87
C VAL A 328 1.49 19.55 24.85
N ASP A 329 0.50 20.38 25.18
CA ASP A 329 -0.60 20.01 26.08
C ASP A 329 -1.53 18.95 25.50
N THR A 330 -1.55 18.81 24.17
CA THR A 330 -2.30 17.76 23.49
C THR A 330 -1.67 16.39 23.63
N LEU A 331 -0.42 16.24 24.09
CA LEU A 331 0.35 14.98 24.08
C LEU A 331 -0.40 13.75 24.63
N PHE A 332 -1.30 13.94 25.61
CA PHE A 332 -2.06 12.86 26.24
C PHE A 332 -3.49 12.70 25.69
N ASP A 333 -3.91 13.58 24.79
CA ASP A 333 -5.21 13.49 24.13
C ASP A 333 -5.33 12.15 23.40
N HIS A 334 -6.57 11.66 23.29
CA HIS A 334 -6.90 10.41 22.60
C HIS A 334 -6.29 9.12 23.19
N THR A 335 -5.56 9.18 24.30
CA THR A 335 -5.16 7.99 25.07
C THR A 335 -6.40 7.22 25.56
N HIS A 336 -7.42 7.96 26.00
CA HIS A 336 -8.72 7.43 26.38
C HIS A 336 -9.85 8.30 25.81
N ALA A 337 -11.02 7.71 25.57
CA ALA A 337 -12.21 8.44 25.11
C ALA A 337 -12.84 9.31 26.21
N THR A 338 -12.63 8.95 27.48
CA THR A 338 -13.11 9.66 28.67
C THR A 338 -12.00 9.76 29.70
N PRO A 339 -12.00 10.78 30.59
CA PRO A 339 -11.01 10.87 31.66
C PRO A 339 -10.94 9.58 32.49
N VAL A 340 -9.73 9.06 32.70
CA VAL A 340 -9.49 7.85 33.50
C VAL A 340 -8.80 8.22 34.82
N PRO A 341 -9.35 7.80 35.98
CA PRO A 341 -8.71 8.04 37.27
C PRO A 341 -7.27 7.49 37.31
N GLY A 342 -6.32 8.32 37.74
CA GLY A 342 -4.91 7.93 37.85
C GLY A 342 -4.12 8.01 36.54
N GLU A 343 -4.70 8.51 35.45
CA GLU A 343 -3.96 8.81 34.22
C GLU A 343 -2.86 9.84 34.49
N THR A 344 -1.61 9.45 34.24
CA THR A 344 -0.47 10.36 34.34
C THR A 344 -0.41 11.27 33.11
N ARG A 345 -0.40 12.58 33.35
CA ARG A 345 -0.13 13.60 32.31
C ARG A 345 1.26 14.23 32.46
N ARG A 346 2.16 13.45 33.05
CA ARG A 346 3.53 13.85 33.31
C ARG A 346 4.33 13.88 32.02
N LEU A 347 4.87 15.04 31.66
CA LEU A 347 5.73 15.19 30.50
C LEU A 347 7.06 14.45 30.70
N PRO A 348 7.76 14.05 29.62
CA PRO A 348 9.03 13.29 29.72
C PRO A 348 10.11 13.93 30.60
N ALA A 349 10.08 15.26 30.77
CA ALA A 349 11.05 16.02 31.56
C ALA A 349 10.59 16.40 32.97
N ASP A 350 9.32 16.15 33.34
CA ASP A 350 8.82 16.48 34.67
C ASP A 350 9.52 15.59 35.72
N PRO A 351 9.72 16.04 36.97
CA PRO A 351 10.38 15.23 37.99
C PRO A 351 9.54 14.00 38.41
N LEU A 352 10.22 12.88 38.71
CA LEU A 352 9.59 11.61 39.16
C LEU A 352 8.95 11.74 40.55
N PHE A 353 9.54 12.59 41.39
CA PHE A 353 9.13 12.84 42.76
C PHE A 353 8.92 14.35 42.93
N PRO A 354 7.96 14.80 43.74
CA PRO A 354 7.88 16.21 44.13
C PRO A 354 9.21 16.65 44.76
N GLU A 355 9.67 17.87 44.48
CA GLU A 355 10.94 18.39 45.03
C GLU A 355 10.94 18.50 46.57
N ASP A 356 9.78 18.36 47.23
CA ASP A 356 9.60 18.48 48.68
C ASP A 356 9.03 17.20 49.34
N GLN A 357 9.75 16.07 49.26
CA GLN A 357 9.58 14.94 50.19
C GLN A 357 10.89 14.55 50.88
#